data_AF-A0A1G1Q0M4-F1
#
_entry.id   AF-A0A1G1Q0M4-F1
#
_cell.length_a   1.000
_cell.length_b   1.000
_cell.length_c   1.000
_cell.angle_alpha   90.00
_cell.angle_beta   90.00
_cell.angle_gamma   90.00
#
_symmetry.space_group_name_H-M   'P 1'
#
loop_
_entity.id
_entity.type
_entity.pdbx_description
1 polymer ?
#
loop_
_entity_poly.entity_id
_entity_poly.type
_entity_poly.pdbx_seq_one_letter_code
_entity_poly.pdbx_strand_id
1 'polypeptide(L)'
;MKKYQILFSLIVLFFGIIGFTIIVNAAEVVYLEGRVQLQSSTDIEWTPLAKGMQVEIGDSIRTARNSFVDIALDKAKLNTIRIDQKSMVVLNSDTSGAFDRLDLTKGKVIANLEDLKSGMNFEVNTPSAIAGVRGSSYSVYVEKDSDEVLAFKDTVFIKAFDSNKNELIELMLPEGFKTFIERFGEPSALIQIATEEFEHFDNVMEDVSSSVEGKMVERAKARIAREKEAKEAVEESKKSLIEKSTEQVDINKDLADRFADIQEIVEDRNKIEELIENHEDQEDQEEEHYLD
;
A
#
# COMPACT_ATOMS: atom_id res chain seq x y z
N MET A 1 6.65 -29.25 42.58
CA MET A 1 6.63 -27.78 42.35
C MET A 1 7.83 -27.28 41.53
N LYS A 2 9.08 -27.66 41.87
CA LYS A 2 10.29 -27.22 41.13
C LYS A 2 10.36 -27.64 39.65
N LYS A 3 9.75 -28.78 39.27
CA LYS A 3 9.75 -29.27 37.87
C LYS A 3 8.94 -28.39 36.90
N TYR A 4 7.83 -27.82 37.36
CA TYR A 4 7.02 -26.90 36.54
C TYR A 4 7.62 -25.49 36.48
N GLN A 5 8.41 -25.09 37.47
CA GLN A 5 9.14 -23.80 37.45
C GLN A 5 10.27 -23.79 36.40
N ILE A 6 10.97 -24.91 36.22
CA ILE A 6 12.01 -25.04 35.18
C ILE A 6 11.39 -25.05 33.79
N LEU A 7 10.24 -25.73 33.61
CA LEU A 7 9.52 -25.77 32.34
C LEU A 7 8.95 -24.38 31.96
N PHE A 8 8.43 -23.63 32.93
CA PHE A 8 7.95 -22.27 32.74
C PHE A 8 9.09 -21.29 32.39
N SER A 9 10.25 -21.45 33.03
CA SER A 9 11.43 -20.62 32.73
C SER A 9 12.00 -20.86 31.32
N LEU A 10 11.86 -22.08 30.77
CA LEU A 10 12.27 -22.39 29.39
C LEU A 10 11.30 -21.83 28.35
N ILE A 11 9.99 -21.79 28.64
CA ILE A 11 8.99 -21.18 27.76
C ILE A 11 9.14 -19.66 27.70
N VAL A 12 9.44 -19.01 28.83
CA VAL A 12 9.70 -17.56 28.87
C VAL A 12 11.01 -17.21 28.14
N LEU A 13 12.02 -18.09 28.20
CA LEU A 13 13.27 -17.91 27.43
C LEU A 13 13.06 -18.13 25.92
N PHE A 14 12.13 -19.00 25.53
CA PHE A 14 11.81 -19.28 24.13
C PHE A 14 10.92 -18.19 23.49
N PHE A 15 10.02 -17.57 24.27
CA PHE A 15 9.22 -16.42 23.82
C PHE A 15 9.96 -15.07 23.92
N GLY A 16 11.04 -14.98 24.71
CA GLY A 16 11.83 -13.76 24.89
C GLY A 16 12.75 -13.39 23.71
N ILE A 17 12.85 -14.24 22.68
CA ILE A 17 13.71 -14.04 21.49
C ILE A 17 12.87 -13.99 20.21
N ILE A 18 11.65 -13.47 20.29
CA ILE A 18 11.00 -12.94 19.07
C ILE A 18 11.39 -11.47 19.04
N GLY A 19 12.56 -11.19 18.48
CA GLY A 19 12.98 -9.84 18.17
C GLY A 19 11.90 -9.20 17.31
N PHE A 20 11.24 -8.17 17.83
CA PHE A 20 10.32 -7.36 17.06
C PHE A 20 11.17 -6.54 16.09
N THR A 21 11.41 -7.08 14.90
CA THR A 21 12.04 -6.32 13.82
C THR A 21 11.05 -5.25 13.41
N ILE A 22 11.39 -3.98 13.67
CA ILE A 22 10.61 -2.86 13.19
C ILE A 22 10.86 -2.80 11.69
N ILE A 23 9.88 -3.25 10.91
CA ILE A 23 9.89 -3.08 9.45
C ILE A 23 9.62 -1.61 9.15
N VAL A 24 10.64 -0.91 8.65
CA VAL A 24 10.53 0.48 8.20
C VAL A 24 10.52 0.48 6.68
N ASN A 25 9.35 0.72 6.09
CA ASN A 25 9.20 0.90 4.65
C ASN A 25 10.01 2.13 4.22
N ALA A 26 10.93 1.95 3.28
CA ALA A 26 11.77 3.01 2.75
C ALA A 26 11.06 3.77 1.63
N ALA A 27 10.53 3.05 0.64
CA ALA A 27 9.89 3.65 -0.54
C ALA A 27 8.86 2.71 -1.20
N GLU A 28 7.98 3.28 -2.03
CA GLU A 28 7.07 2.53 -2.91
C GLU A 28 7.60 2.53 -4.34
N VAL A 29 7.64 1.37 -5.00
CA VAL A 29 7.93 1.28 -6.44
C VAL A 29 6.77 1.88 -7.24
N VAL A 30 7.00 3.03 -7.88
CA VAL A 30 5.96 3.73 -8.63
C VAL A 30 5.89 3.28 -10.08
N TYR A 31 7.04 3.03 -10.70
CA TYR A 31 7.15 2.57 -12.08
C TYR A 31 8.46 1.81 -12.29
N LEU A 32 8.50 0.93 -13.28
CA LEU A 32 9.71 0.22 -13.68
C LEU A 32 9.56 -0.29 -15.11
N GLU A 33 10.69 -0.38 -15.80
CA GLU A 33 10.79 -0.99 -17.11
C GLU A 33 11.93 -2.00 -17.13
N GLY A 34 11.75 -3.08 -17.91
CA GLY A 34 12.76 -4.10 -18.12
C GLY A 34 12.98 -5.00 -16.89
N ARG A 35 14.22 -5.46 -16.71
CA ARG A 35 14.60 -6.38 -15.64
C ARG A 35 15.15 -5.61 -14.44
N VAL A 36 14.31 -5.49 -13.42
CA VAL A 36 14.67 -4.97 -12.10
C VAL A 36 14.49 -6.06 -11.06
N GLN A 37 15.44 -6.18 -10.15
CA GLN A 37 15.42 -7.18 -9.09
C GLN A 37 15.73 -6.56 -7.73
N LEU A 38 15.13 -7.13 -6.71
CA LEU A 38 15.31 -6.82 -5.29
C LEU A 38 16.00 -7.98 -4.59
N GLN A 39 16.92 -7.67 -3.69
CA GLN A 39 17.43 -8.60 -2.70
C GLN A 39 17.09 -8.01 -1.32
N SER A 40 16.32 -8.76 -0.52
CA SER A 40 15.97 -8.31 0.83
C SER A 40 17.22 -8.26 1.71
N SER A 41 17.27 -7.33 2.66
CA SER A 41 18.34 -7.32 3.68
C SER A 41 18.47 -8.63 4.48
N THR A 42 17.39 -9.43 4.52
CA THR A 42 17.33 -10.70 5.27
C THR A 42 17.50 -11.95 4.40
N ASP A 43 17.66 -11.78 3.08
CA ASP A 43 17.74 -12.86 2.11
C ASP A 43 18.93 -12.65 1.16
N ILE A 44 19.46 -13.75 0.63
CA ILE A 44 20.54 -13.75 -0.35
C ILE A 44 19.96 -13.82 -1.78
N GLU A 45 18.70 -14.22 -1.95
CA GLU A 45 18.09 -14.37 -3.27
C GLU A 45 17.65 -13.05 -3.92
N TRP A 46 17.87 -12.96 -5.24
CA TRP A 46 17.40 -11.84 -6.06
C TRP A 46 16.05 -12.17 -6.69
N THR A 47 15.00 -11.48 -6.25
CA THR A 47 13.64 -11.66 -6.76
C THR A 47 13.28 -10.53 -7.74
N PRO A 48 12.39 -10.78 -8.72
CA PRO A 48 11.88 -9.70 -9.59
C PRO A 48 11.16 -8.63 -8.77
N LEU A 49 11.49 -7.36 -9.02
CA LEU A 49 10.79 -6.23 -8.42
C LEU A 49 9.55 -5.88 -9.26
N ALA A 50 8.44 -5.55 -8.59
CA ALA A 50 7.17 -5.24 -9.23
C ALA A 50 6.61 -3.88 -8.80
N LYS A 51 5.84 -3.27 -9.69
CA LYS A 51 5.17 -1.99 -9.47
C LYS A 51 4.24 -2.08 -8.24
N GLY A 52 4.35 -1.13 -7.32
CA GLY A 52 3.58 -1.06 -6.08
C GLY A 52 4.16 -1.85 -4.89
N MET A 53 5.25 -2.60 -5.09
CA MET A 53 5.98 -3.19 -3.97
C MET A 53 6.56 -2.10 -3.07
N GLN A 54 6.57 -2.36 -1.78
CA GLN A 54 7.35 -1.59 -0.82
C GLN A 54 8.77 -2.16 -0.81
N VAL A 55 9.74 -1.27 -0.72
CA VAL A 55 11.15 -1.63 -0.49
C VAL A 55 11.55 -1.11 0.88
N GLU A 56 12.37 -1.87 1.58
CA GLU A 56 12.73 -1.62 2.97
C GLU A 56 14.15 -1.10 3.11
N ILE A 57 14.45 -0.50 4.26
CA ILE A 57 15.82 -0.16 4.61
C ILE A 57 16.66 -1.45 4.69
N GLY A 58 17.83 -1.41 4.06
CA GLY A 58 18.76 -2.53 3.90
C GLY A 58 18.57 -3.32 2.61
N ASP A 59 17.46 -3.14 1.88
CA ASP A 59 17.23 -3.84 0.62
C ASP A 59 18.20 -3.35 -0.47
N SER A 60 18.57 -4.27 -1.36
CA SER A 60 19.39 -3.96 -2.52
C SER A 60 18.55 -4.03 -3.80
N ILE A 61 18.68 -3.02 -4.66
CA ILE A 61 18.02 -2.99 -5.97
C ILE A 61 19.07 -3.02 -7.07
N ARG A 62 18.84 -3.84 -8.09
CA ARG A 62 19.65 -3.86 -9.30
C ARG A 62 18.81 -3.76 -10.56
N THR A 63 19.34 -3.04 -11.54
CA THR A 63 18.71 -2.86 -12.85
C THR A 63 19.62 -3.41 -13.94
N ALA A 64 19.05 -4.11 -14.92
CA ALA A 64 19.78 -4.58 -16.08
C ALA A 64 19.99 -3.46 -17.12
N ARG A 65 20.52 -3.81 -18.29
CA ARG A 65 20.56 -2.91 -19.46
C ARG A 65 19.13 -2.64 -19.94
N ASN A 66 18.85 -1.41 -20.38
CA ASN A 66 17.51 -0.98 -20.83
C ASN A 66 16.46 -1.29 -19.76
N SER A 67 16.76 -0.98 -18.50
CA SER A 67 15.87 -1.25 -17.39
C SER A 67 16.06 -0.16 -16.34
N PHE A 68 14.98 0.28 -15.73
CA PHE A 68 15.03 1.29 -14.68
C PHE A 68 13.88 1.06 -13.70
N VAL A 69 13.98 1.66 -12.52
CA VAL A 69 12.89 1.70 -11.55
C VAL A 69 12.79 3.08 -10.94
N ASP A 70 11.57 3.54 -10.79
CA ASP A 70 11.21 4.74 -10.07
C ASP A 70 10.62 4.35 -8.72
N ILE A 71 11.17 4.92 -7.66
CA ILE A 71 10.67 4.77 -6.29
C ILE A 71 10.19 6.14 -5.78
N ALA A 72 9.11 6.14 -4.99
CA ALA A 72 8.60 7.33 -4.32
C ALA A 72 8.82 7.23 -2.82
N LEU A 73 9.31 8.32 -2.24
CA LEU A 73 9.65 8.42 -0.81
C LEU A 73 8.45 8.88 0.02
N ASP A 74 7.44 9.45 -0.64
CA ASP A 74 6.24 9.96 0.00
C ASP A 74 4.97 9.44 -0.69
N LYS A 75 3.85 9.50 0.05
CA LYS A 75 2.55 9.00 -0.43
C LYS A 75 1.95 9.82 -1.57
N ALA A 76 2.28 11.11 -1.66
CA ALA A 76 1.85 12.00 -2.73
C ALA A 76 2.69 11.80 -4.01
N LYS A 77 3.82 11.09 -3.91
CA LYS A 77 4.71 10.72 -5.02
C LYS A 77 5.35 11.94 -5.69
N LEU A 78 5.65 12.96 -4.88
CA LEU A 78 6.34 14.17 -5.32
C LEU A 78 7.86 14.01 -5.24
N ASN A 79 8.33 13.29 -4.22
CA ASN A 79 9.73 12.95 -4.01
C ASN A 79 10.01 11.59 -4.65
N THR A 80 10.66 11.62 -5.81
CA THR A 80 10.90 10.43 -6.63
C THR A 80 12.36 10.26 -6.95
N ILE A 81 12.78 9.01 -7.06
CA ILE A 81 14.13 8.64 -7.42
C ILE A 81 14.07 7.58 -8.51
N ARG A 82 14.71 7.86 -9.64
CA ARG A 82 14.99 6.87 -10.69
C ARG A 82 16.34 6.21 -10.43
N ILE A 83 16.32 4.89 -10.31
CA ILE A 83 17.50 4.03 -10.39
C ILE A 83 17.57 3.56 -11.85
N ASP A 84 18.48 4.14 -12.62
CA ASP A 84 18.59 3.91 -14.07
C ASP A 84 19.28 2.57 -14.36
N GLN A 85 19.47 2.23 -15.62
CA GLN A 85 20.06 0.98 -16.08
C GLN A 85 21.47 0.69 -15.56
N LYS A 86 21.76 -0.61 -15.47
CA LYS A 86 23.05 -1.15 -15.00
C LYS A 86 23.45 -0.69 -13.59
N SER A 87 22.47 -0.31 -12.79
CA SER A 87 22.69 0.22 -11.45
C SER A 87 22.62 -0.85 -10.38
N MET A 88 23.29 -0.57 -9.26
CA MET A 88 23.20 -1.34 -8.04
C MET A 88 23.21 -0.37 -6.86
N VAL A 89 22.10 -0.35 -6.12
CA VAL A 89 21.93 0.50 -4.95
C VAL A 89 21.54 -0.32 -3.73
N VAL A 90 21.95 0.15 -2.56
CA VAL A 90 21.42 -0.30 -1.27
C VAL A 90 20.62 0.84 -0.65
N LEU A 91 19.41 0.55 -0.19
CA LEU A 91 18.58 1.51 0.52
C LEU A 91 19.03 1.56 1.97
N ASN A 92 19.37 2.73 2.49
CA ASN A 92 19.94 2.86 3.81
C ASN A 92 19.35 4.05 4.58
N SER A 93 19.72 4.10 5.86
CA SER A 93 19.26 5.11 6.80
C SER A 93 20.41 5.49 7.75
N ASP A 94 20.74 6.76 7.81
CA ASP A 94 21.61 7.33 8.85
C ASP A 94 20.79 7.88 10.02
N THR A 95 19.58 8.36 9.73
CA THR A 95 18.63 8.81 10.75
C THR A 95 17.66 7.69 11.13
N SER A 96 17.75 7.18 12.35
CA SER A 96 16.89 6.11 12.86
C SER A 96 15.41 6.28 12.46
N GLY A 97 14.92 5.38 11.60
CA GLY A 97 13.51 5.30 11.19
C GLY A 97 13.12 6.10 9.95
N ALA A 98 14.05 6.73 9.23
CA ALA A 98 13.78 7.39 7.95
C ALA A 98 14.79 6.96 6.87
N PHE A 99 14.28 6.57 5.71
CA PHE A 99 15.11 6.35 4.53
C PHE A 99 15.63 7.69 4.01
N ASP A 100 16.94 7.89 4.09
CA ASP A 100 17.63 9.13 3.75
C ASP A 100 18.90 8.90 2.92
N ARG A 101 19.26 7.65 2.62
CA ARG A 101 20.51 7.33 1.91
C ARG A 101 20.35 6.23 0.86
N LEU A 102 20.97 6.43 -0.30
CA LEU A 102 21.28 5.37 -1.27
C LEU A 102 22.79 5.14 -1.37
N ASP A 103 23.24 3.91 -1.14
CA ASP A 103 24.62 3.53 -1.47
C ASP A 103 24.68 3.02 -2.91
N LEU A 104 25.15 3.87 -3.83
CA LEU A 104 25.30 3.59 -5.25
C LEU A 104 26.70 3.05 -5.56
N THR A 105 26.77 1.78 -5.97
CA THR A 105 28.06 1.11 -6.28
C THR A 105 28.43 1.14 -7.76
N LYS A 106 27.44 1.33 -8.64
CA LYS A 106 27.59 1.50 -10.09
C LYS A 106 26.27 1.99 -10.69
N GLY A 107 26.35 2.60 -11.87
CA GLY A 107 25.17 3.05 -12.61
C GLY A 107 24.75 4.44 -12.17
N LYS A 108 23.49 4.81 -12.45
CA LYS A 108 22.99 6.19 -12.29
C LYS A 108 21.76 6.24 -11.41
N VAL A 109 21.73 7.25 -10.55
CA VAL A 109 20.54 7.66 -9.80
C VAL A 109 20.18 9.08 -10.21
N ILE A 110 18.90 9.33 -10.47
CA ILE A 110 18.34 10.66 -10.72
C ILE A 110 17.28 10.89 -9.66
N ALA A 111 17.49 11.91 -8.82
CA ALA A 111 16.58 12.24 -7.73
C ALA A 111 15.87 13.56 -8.03
N ASN A 112 14.57 13.59 -7.80
CA ASN A 112 13.77 14.81 -7.82
C ASN A 112 13.04 14.91 -6.48
N LEU A 113 13.57 15.75 -5.60
CA LEU A 113 13.14 15.85 -4.21
C LEU A 113 12.73 17.29 -3.92
N GLU A 114 11.47 17.48 -3.57
CA GLU A 114 10.87 18.78 -3.27
C GLU A 114 10.43 18.84 -1.81
N ASP A 115 10.78 19.93 -1.14
CA ASP A 115 10.32 20.24 0.22
C ASP A 115 10.43 19.04 1.18
N LEU A 116 11.59 18.36 1.17
CA LEU A 116 11.90 17.33 2.17
C LEU A 116 11.62 17.92 3.56
N LYS A 117 10.87 17.19 4.40
CA LYS A 117 10.44 17.69 5.72
C LYS A 117 11.64 18.30 6.45
N SER A 118 11.44 19.49 7.03
CA SER A 118 12.48 20.26 7.72
C SER A 118 13.36 19.36 8.60
N GLY A 119 14.63 19.22 8.21
CA GLY A 119 15.63 18.38 8.89
C GLY A 119 16.01 17.07 8.19
N MET A 120 15.29 16.62 7.16
CA MET A 120 15.71 15.46 6.36
C MET A 120 16.68 15.90 5.26
N ASN A 121 17.90 15.36 5.30
CA ASN A 121 18.81 15.39 4.15
C ASN A 121 18.60 14.09 3.38
N PHE A 122 18.78 14.10 2.06
CA PHE A 122 18.88 12.87 1.28
C PHE A 122 20.27 12.79 0.67
N GLU A 123 20.91 11.62 0.79
CA GLU A 123 22.29 11.39 0.37
C GLU A 123 22.40 10.24 -0.63
N VAL A 124 23.24 10.43 -1.64
CA VAL A 124 23.73 9.34 -2.49
C VAL A 124 25.20 9.15 -2.18
N ASN A 125 25.52 7.99 -1.63
CA ASN A 125 26.88 7.60 -1.29
C ASN A 125 27.45 6.76 -2.42
N THR A 126 28.65 7.10 -2.82
CA THR A 126 29.45 6.40 -3.82
C THR A 126 30.72 5.89 -3.14
N PRO A 127 31.57 5.09 -3.80
CA PRO A 127 32.83 4.67 -3.20
C PRO A 127 33.74 5.84 -2.81
N SER A 128 33.65 7.00 -3.48
CA SER A 128 34.57 8.13 -3.27
C SER A 128 33.92 9.42 -2.82
N ALA A 129 32.60 9.49 -2.77
CA ALA A 129 31.91 10.71 -2.41
C ALA A 129 30.53 10.50 -1.78
N ILE A 130 30.08 11.49 -1.02
CA ILE A 130 28.70 11.66 -0.56
C ILE A 130 28.13 12.88 -1.27
N ALA A 131 27.01 12.72 -1.97
CA ALA A 131 26.26 13.79 -2.61
C ALA A 131 24.90 13.96 -1.90
N GLY A 132 24.78 15.01 -1.10
CA GLY A 132 23.65 15.28 -0.22
C GLY A 132 22.85 16.52 -0.60
N VAL A 133 21.54 16.46 -0.39
CA VAL A 133 20.59 17.56 -0.65
C VAL A 133 19.59 17.74 0.47
N ARG A 134 19.00 18.93 0.59
CA ARG A 134 17.87 19.23 1.49
C ARG A 134 16.52 19.39 0.75
N GLY A 135 16.52 19.11 -0.54
CA GLY A 135 15.52 19.52 -1.52
C GLY A 135 16.29 20.04 -2.73
N SER A 136 16.22 19.29 -3.83
CA SER A 136 16.98 19.52 -5.06
C SER A 136 16.61 18.45 -6.08
N SER A 137 16.84 18.77 -7.35
CA SER A 137 16.86 17.78 -8.42
C SER A 137 18.30 17.60 -8.88
N TYR A 138 18.81 16.38 -8.79
CA TYR A 138 20.21 16.08 -9.07
C TYR A 138 20.39 14.66 -9.59
N SER A 139 21.56 14.38 -10.16
CA SER A 139 21.93 13.00 -10.50
C SER A 139 23.35 12.68 -10.08
N VAL A 140 23.55 11.41 -9.77
CA VAL A 140 24.85 10.82 -9.46
C VAL A 140 25.06 9.62 -10.37
N TYR A 141 26.18 9.61 -11.07
CA TYR A 141 26.60 8.51 -11.91
C TYR A 141 27.91 7.94 -11.39
N VAL A 142 27.97 6.61 -11.28
CA VAL A 142 29.15 5.87 -10.80
C VAL A 142 29.62 4.95 -11.90
N GLU A 143 30.83 5.24 -12.40
CA GLU A 143 31.61 4.32 -13.22
C GLU A 143 32.71 3.66 -12.39
N LYS A 144 33.50 2.80 -13.04
CA LYS A 144 34.60 2.09 -12.39
C LYS A 144 35.61 3.06 -11.76
N ASP A 145 35.99 4.09 -12.52
CA ASP A 145 37.14 4.94 -12.23
C ASP A 145 36.76 6.39 -11.88
N SER A 146 35.47 6.74 -11.89
CA SER A 146 35.00 8.07 -11.50
C SER A 146 33.54 8.08 -11.07
N ASP A 147 33.18 9.15 -10.37
CA ASP A 147 31.80 9.55 -10.05
C ASP A 147 31.51 10.89 -10.76
N GLU A 148 30.30 11.08 -11.26
CA GLU A 148 29.82 12.34 -11.85
C GLU A 148 28.58 12.81 -11.10
N VAL A 149 28.55 14.08 -10.70
CA VAL A 149 27.42 14.68 -9.97
C VAL A 149 26.92 15.90 -10.74
N LEU A 150 25.62 15.95 -11.04
CA LEU A 150 24.94 17.06 -11.73
C LEU A 150 23.89 17.67 -10.81
N ALA A 151 23.89 18.99 -10.66
CA ALA A 151 22.85 19.73 -9.94
C ALA A 151 21.90 20.42 -10.95
N PHE A 152 20.70 19.88 -11.13
CA PHE A 152 19.71 20.43 -12.07
C PHE A 152 18.88 21.56 -11.46
N LYS A 153 18.57 21.45 -10.16
CA LYS A 153 17.79 22.42 -9.40
C LYS A 153 18.38 22.53 -8.00
N ASP A 154 18.52 23.74 -7.48
CA ASP A 154 19.12 24.02 -6.17
C ASP A 154 20.59 23.55 -6.06
N THR A 155 21.15 23.62 -4.85
CA THR A 155 22.56 23.31 -4.58
C THR A 155 22.73 21.89 -4.02
N VAL A 156 23.70 21.15 -4.56
CA VAL A 156 24.10 19.83 -4.04
C VAL A 156 25.36 19.98 -3.20
N PHE A 157 25.37 19.39 -2.02
CA PHE A 157 26.55 19.34 -1.16
C PHE A 157 27.32 18.05 -1.43
N ILE A 158 28.63 18.16 -1.66
CA ILE A 158 29.48 17.04 -2.01
C ILE A 158 30.61 16.94 -0.98
N LYS A 159 30.83 15.74 -0.43
CA LYS A 159 32.06 15.39 0.31
C LYS A 159 32.82 14.35 -0.48
N ALA A 160 34.10 14.58 -0.77
CA ALA A 160 34.97 13.60 -1.41
C ALA A 160 35.90 12.93 -0.38
N PHE A 161 36.25 11.66 -0.62
CA PHE A 161 37.04 10.84 0.29
C PHE A 161 38.15 10.08 -0.46
N ASP A 162 39.29 9.91 0.21
CA ASP A 162 40.36 9.04 -0.27
C ASP A 162 40.01 7.54 -0.07
N SER A 163 40.89 6.64 -0.51
CA SER A 163 40.69 5.19 -0.37
C SER A 163 40.68 4.68 1.08
N ASN A 164 41.16 5.49 2.02
CA ASN A 164 41.16 5.20 3.46
C ASN A 164 39.95 5.83 4.17
N LYS A 165 39.01 6.42 3.41
CA LYS A 165 37.85 7.16 3.91
C LYS A 165 38.18 8.44 4.67
N ASN A 166 39.37 9.02 4.45
CA ASN A 166 39.65 10.36 4.93
C ASN A 166 38.95 11.38 4.01
N GLU A 167 38.26 12.35 4.60
CA GLU A 167 37.66 13.45 3.85
C GLU A 167 38.78 14.27 3.17
N LEU A 168 38.64 14.49 1.87
CA LEU A 168 39.52 15.31 1.06
C LEU A 168 39.04 16.75 1.03
N ILE A 169 37.75 16.95 0.71
CA ILE A 169 37.16 18.27 0.51
C ILE A 169 35.62 18.22 0.57
N GLU A 170 35.04 19.34 1.00
CA GLU A 170 33.62 19.65 0.86
C GLU A 170 33.41 20.68 -0.27
N LEU A 171 32.41 20.46 -1.12
CA LEU A 171 32.07 21.31 -2.26
C LEU A 171 30.56 21.59 -2.29
N MET A 172 30.20 22.84 -2.51
CA MET A 172 28.85 23.25 -2.87
C MET A 172 28.75 23.29 -4.39
N LEU A 173 28.02 22.36 -4.99
CA LEU A 173 27.77 22.30 -6.43
C LEU A 173 26.50 23.11 -6.74
N PRO A 174 26.62 24.32 -7.32
CA PRO A 174 25.47 25.15 -7.66
C PRO A 174 24.65 24.56 -8.81
N GLU A 175 23.40 24.97 -8.87
CA GLU A 175 22.46 24.66 -9.96
C GLU A 175 23.06 24.98 -11.34
N GLY A 176 22.84 24.09 -12.30
CA GLY A 176 23.32 24.21 -13.67
C GLY A 176 24.77 23.81 -13.86
N PHE A 177 25.40 23.24 -12.84
CA PHE A 177 26.78 22.75 -12.92
C PHE A 177 26.89 21.27 -12.59
N LYS A 178 27.97 20.69 -13.08
CA LYS A 178 28.43 19.34 -12.78
C LYS A 178 29.89 19.29 -12.44
N THR A 179 30.29 18.24 -11.75
CA THR A 179 31.69 17.93 -11.45
C THR A 179 31.94 16.43 -11.57
N PHE A 180 33.18 16.09 -11.89
CA PHE A 180 33.69 14.72 -11.86
C PHE A 180 34.62 14.53 -10.68
N ILE A 181 34.54 13.37 -10.05
CA ILE A 181 35.39 12.96 -8.95
C ILE A 181 36.10 11.69 -9.43
N GLU A 182 37.40 11.78 -9.72
CA GLU A 182 38.18 10.57 -10.00
C GLU A 182 38.11 9.65 -8.77
N ARG A 183 38.18 8.33 -8.99
CA ARG A 183 38.06 7.33 -7.92
C ARG A 183 39.08 7.64 -6.80
N PHE A 184 38.56 8.07 -5.65
CA PHE A 184 39.29 8.50 -4.45
C PHE A 184 40.11 9.79 -4.60
N GLY A 185 39.75 10.65 -5.54
CA GLY A 185 40.34 11.96 -5.79
C GLY A 185 39.46 13.12 -5.34
N GLU A 186 39.95 14.33 -5.57
CA GLU A 186 39.19 15.57 -5.36
C GLU A 186 38.24 15.83 -6.55
N PRO A 187 37.13 16.58 -6.34
CA PRO A 187 36.30 17.04 -7.43
C PRO A 187 37.07 17.93 -8.40
N SER A 188 36.82 17.72 -9.69
CA SER A 188 37.31 18.57 -10.77
C SER A 188 36.60 19.92 -10.81
N ALA A 189 37.11 20.83 -11.66
CA ALA A 189 36.47 22.12 -11.90
C ALA A 189 35.01 21.96 -12.32
N LEU A 190 34.18 22.93 -11.90
CA LEU A 190 32.76 22.94 -12.25
C LEU A 190 32.59 23.17 -13.76
N ILE A 191 31.77 22.33 -14.38
CA ILE A 191 31.42 22.39 -15.79
C ILE A 191 29.93 22.71 -15.88
N GLN A 192 29.55 23.59 -16.80
CA GLN A 192 28.14 23.87 -17.04
C GLN A 192 27.45 22.64 -17.64
N ILE A 193 26.28 22.28 -17.11
CA ILE A 193 25.46 21.19 -17.63
C ILE A 193 25.03 21.55 -19.06
N ALA A 194 25.17 20.59 -19.98
CA ALA A 194 24.77 20.79 -21.38
C ALA A 194 23.24 20.76 -21.53
N THR A 195 22.71 21.40 -22.56
CA THR A 195 21.27 21.42 -22.83
C THR A 195 20.70 20.00 -22.98
N GLU A 196 21.43 19.08 -23.62
CA GLU A 196 20.97 17.71 -23.80
C GLU A 196 20.81 16.96 -22.46
N GLU A 197 21.61 17.31 -21.45
CA GLU A 197 21.53 16.71 -20.11
C GLU A 197 20.30 17.22 -19.35
N PHE A 198 19.95 18.49 -19.50
CA PHE A 198 18.69 19.06 -19.00
C PHE A 198 17.49 18.44 -19.71
N GLU A 199 17.50 18.35 -21.03
CA GLU A 199 16.42 17.71 -21.79
C GLU A 199 16.22 16.25 -21.37
N HIS A 200 17.32 15.51 -21.15
CA HIS A 200 17.23 14.15 -20.65
C HIS A 200 16.59 14.09 -19.26
N PHE A 201 16.97 14.99 -18.36
CA PHE A 201 16.37 15.10 -17.03
C PHE A 201 14.87 15.41 -17.12
N ASP A 202 14.46 16.38 -17.94
CA ASP A 202 13.06 16.77 -18.12
C ASP A 202 12.23 15.61 -18.65
N ASN A 203 12.74 14.86 -19.63
CA ASN A 203 12.08 13.67 -20.16
C ASN A 203 11.90 12.58 -19.08
N VAL A 204 12.90 12.39 -18.20
CA VAL A 204 12.78 11.46 -17.07
C VAL A 204 11.67 11.92 -16.12
N MET A 205 11.58 13.22 -15.82
CA MET A 205 10.55 13.76 -14.95
C MET A 205 9.14 13.65 -15.56
N GLU A 206 9.00 13.87 -16.87
CA GLU A 206 7.75 13.67 -17.60
C GLU A 206 7.29 12.19 -17.58
N ASP A 207 8.22 11.26 -17.79
CA ASP A 207 7.94 9.82 -17.72
C ASP A 207 7.49 9.38 -16.31
N VAL A 208 8.18 9.85 -15.26
CA VAL A 208 7.79 9.58 -13.86
C VAL A 208 6.41 10.15 -13.55
N SER A 209 6.17 11.43 -13.89
CA SER A 209 4.90 12.12 -13.59
C SER A 209 3.71 11.50 -14.33
N SER A 210 3.84 11.20 -15.62
CA SER A 210 2.78 10.54 -16.41
C SER A 210 2.44 9.15 -15.85
N SER A 211 3.45 8.40 -15.39
CA SER A 211 3.28 7.10 -14.73
C SER A 211 2.55 7.19 -13.38
N VAL A 212 2.70 8.31 -12.66
CA VAL A 212 2.00 8.62 -11.40
C VAL A 212 0.56 9.08 -11.67
N GLU A 213 0.36 10.07 -12.54
CA GLU A 213 -0.94 10.65 -12.86
C GLU A 213 -1.91 9.65 -13.50
N GLY A 214 -1.45 8.91 -14.52
CA GLY A 214 -2.27 7.89 -15.19
C GLY A 214 -2.84 6.87 -14.20
N LYS A 215 -2.07 6.54 -13.15
CA LYS A 215 -2.51 5.65 -12.07
C LYS A 215 -3.47 6.29 -11.08
N MET A 216 -3.34 7.58 -10.79
CA MET A 216 -4.34 8.27 -9.98
C MET A 216 -5.71 8.24 -10.67
N VAL A 217 -5.72 8.43 -11.99
CA VAL A 217 -6.93 8.34 -12.82
C VAL A 217 -7.48 6.91 -12.85
N GLU A 218 -6.65 5.88 -13.06
CA GLU A 218 -7.10 4.48 -13.02
C GLU A 218 -7.66 4.07 -11.65
N ARG A 219 -6.99 4.43 -10.55
CA ARG A 219 -7.47 4.16 -9.19
C ARG A 219 -8.81 4.86 -8.92
N ALA A 220 -8.97 6.10 -9.38
CA ALA A 220 -10.23 6.82 -9.26
C ALA A 220 -11.36 6.13 -10.05
N LYS A 221 -11.09 5.69 -11.30
CA LYS A 221 -12.06 4.92 -12.11
C LYS A 221 -12.45 3.61 -11.46
N ALA A 222 -11.48 2.84 -10.95
CA ALA A 222 -11.73 1.58 -10.25
C ALA A 222 -12.56 1.77 -8.97
N ARG A 223 -12.34 2.86 -8.22
CA ARG A 223 -13.15 3.19 -7.04
C ARG A 223 -14.61 3.49 -7.41
N ILE A 224 -14.82 4.29 -8.45
CA ILE A 224 -16.16 4.62 -8.95
C ILE A 224 -16.91 3.34 -9.40
N ALA A 225 -16.21 2.43 -10.10
CA ALA A 225 -16.79 1.16 -10.52
C ALA A 225 -17.23 0.29 -9.33
N ARG A 226 -16.38 0.11 -8.32
CA ARG A 226 -16.71 -0.65 -7.09
C ARG A 226 -17.86 -0.04 -6.31
N GLU A 227 -17.92 1.29 -6.19
CA GLU A 227 -19.03 1.97 -5.52
C GLU A 227 -20.36 1.77 -6.28
N LYS A 228 -20.31 1.71 -7.62
CA LYS A 228 -21.49 1.42 -8.45
C LYS A 228 -21.97 -0.02 -8.26
N GLU A 229 -21.07 -0.99 -8.35
CA GLU A 229 -21.37 -2.41 -8.13
C GLU A 229 -21.94 -2.65 -6.71
N ALA A 230 -21.37 -2.01 -5.70
CA ALA A 230 -21.87 -2.10 -4.33
C ALA A 230 -23.30 -1.53 -4.18
N LYS A 231 -23.61 -0.42 -4.86
CA LYS A 231 -24.96 0.16 -4.86
C LYS A 231 -25.96 -0.75 -5.57
N GLU A 232 -25.59 -1.31 -6.72
CA GLU A 232 -26.42 -2.24 -7.48
C GLU A 232 -26.72 -3.51 -6.66
N ALA A 233 -25.71 -4.09 -6.01
CA ALA A 233 -25.88 -5.26 -5.14
C ALA A 233 -26.77 -4.98 -3.92
N VAL A 234 -26.66 -3.79 -3.31
CA VAL A 234 -27.55 -3.38 -2.22
C VAL A 234 -29.00 -3.22 -2.70
N GLU A 235 -29.19 -2.67 -3.90
CA GLU A 235 -30.53 -2.49 -4.47
C GLU A 235 -31.19 -3.81 -4.86
N GLU A 236 -30.42 -4.75 -5.41
CA GLU A 236 -30.86 -6.12 -5.71
C GLU A 236 -31.22 -6.88 -4.43
N SER A 237 -30.38 -6.79 -3.39
CA SER A 237 -30.66 -7.37 -2.07
C SER A 237 -31.96 -6.80 -1.48
N LYS A 238 -32.18 -5.48 -1.54
CA LYS A 238 -33.43 -4.85 -1.12
C LYS A 238 -34.64 -5.36 -1.90
N LYS A 239 -34.54 -5.50 -3.23
CA LYS A 239 -35.64 -6.05 -4.05
C LYS A 239 -35.99 -7.48 -3.63
N SER A 240 -34.99 -8.34 -3.43
CA SER A 240 -35.21 -9.72 -2.97
C SER A 240 -35.85 -9.81 -1.57
N LEU A 241 -35.50 -8.88 -0.67
CA LEU A 241 -36.08 -8.78 0.67
C LEU A 241 -37.54 -8.32 0.62
N ILE A 242 -37.86 -7.37 -0.26
CA ILE A 242 -39.24 -6.90 -0.49
C ILE A 242 -40.08 -8.03 -1.08
N GLU A 243 -39.57 -8.77 -2.07
CA GLU A 243 -40.26 -9.90 -2.68
C GLU A 243 -40.60 -10.99 -1.65
N LYS A 244 -39.63 -11.41 -0.83
CA LYS A 244 -39.86 -12.38 0.26
C LYS A 244 -40.86 -11.87 1.31
N SER A 245 -40.81 -10.59 1.63
CA SER A 245 -41.74 -9.99 2.59
C SER A 245 -43.16 -9.95 2.03
N THR A 246 -43.31 -9.72 0.73
CA THR A 246 -44.61 -9.71 0.03
C THR A 246 -45.19 -11.12 -0.01
N GLU A 247 -44.37 -12.12 -0.34
CA GLU A 247 -44.77 -13.54 -0.34
C GLU A 247 -45.20 -14.01 1.06
N GLN A 248 -44.51 -13.57 2.11
CA GLN A 248 -44.91 -13.86 3.50
C GLN A 248 -46.23 -13.18 3.90
N VAL A 249 -46.51 -11.98 3.39
CA VAL A 249 -47.78 -11.27 3.61
C VAL A 249 -48.93 -12.01 2.93
N ASP A 250 -48.74 -12.51 1.71
CA ASP A 250 -49.75 -13.29 0.99
C ASP A 250 -50.07 -14.60 1.72
N ILE A 251 -49.05 -15.31 2.23
CA ILE A 251 -49.22 -16.52 3.06
C ILE A 251 -50.00 -16.21 4.34
N ASN A 252 -49.67 -15.12 5.03
CA ASN A 252 -50.36 -14.73 6.26
C ASN A 252 -51.83 -14.36 6.00
N LYS A 253 -52.11 -13.78 4.84
CA LYS A 253 -53.47 -13.44 4.42
C LYS A 253 -54.30 -14.70 4.13
N ASP A 254 -53.76 -15.65 3.36
CA ASP A 254 -54.42 -16.94 3.10
C ASP A 254 -54.74 -17.70 4.41
N LEU A 255 -53.79 -17.72 5.35
CA LEU A 255 -54.02 -18.31 6.67
C LEU A 255 -55.15 -17.61 7.42
N ALA A 256 -55.19 -16.27 7.41
CA ALA A 256 -56.25 -15.50 8.07
C ALA A 256 -57.64 -15.79 7.48
N ASP A 257 -57.74 -15.87 6.15
CA ASP A 257 -58.99 -16.20 5.46
C ASP A 257 -59.48 -17.61 5.87
N ARG A 258 -58.57 -18.60 5.92
CA ARG A 258 -58.91 -19.97 6.38
C ARG A 258 -59.31 -20.03 7.86
N PHE A 259 -58.74 -19.19 8.71
CA PHE A 259 -59.15 -19.11 10.12
C PHE A 259 -60.55 -18.53 10.28
N ALA A 260 -60.94 -17.55 9.44
CA ALA A 260 -62.28 -17.00 9.44
C ALA A 260 -63.33 -18.06 9.07
N ASP A 261 -63.07 -18.85 8.03
CA ASP A 261 -63.95 -19.96 7.62
C ASP A 261 -64.13 -20.99 8.75
N ILE A 262 -63.07 -21.29 9.51
CA ILE A 262 -63.14 -22.23 10.63
C ILE A 262 -63.98 -21.66 11.78
N GLN A 263 -63.86 -20.36 12.09
CA GLN A 263 -64.68 -19.74 13.12
C GLN A 263 -66.17 -19.78 12.79
N GLU A 264 -66.52 -19.54 11.52
CA GLU A 264 -67.90 -19.66 11.04
C GLU A 264 -68.45 -21.08 11.24
N ILE A 265 -67.65 -22.11 10.90
CA ILE A 265 -68.02 -23.52 11.13
C ILE A 265 -68.21 -23.83 12.63
N VAL A 266 -67.36 -23.29 13.50
CA VAL A 266 -67.45 -23.49 14.95
C VAL A 266 -68.70 -22.81 15.52
N GLU A 267 -69.02 -21.59 15.07
CA GLU A 267 -70.25 -20.90 15.49
C GLU A 267 -71.51 -21.66 15.04
N ASP A 268 -71.53 -22.17 13.82
CA ASP A 268 -72.63 -22.98 13.31
C ASP A 268 -72.78 -24.28 14.10
N ARG A 269 -71.67 -24.96 14.44
CA ARG A 269 -71.71 -26.14 15.31
C ARG A 269 -72.27 -25.80 16.69
N ASN A 270 -71.82 -24.72 17.32
CA ASN A 270 -72.29 -24.33 18.66
C ASN A 270 -73.80 -24.02 18.65
N LYS A 271 -74.33 -23.37 17.61
CA LYS A 271 -75.78 -23.17 17.43
C LYS A 271 -76.54 -24.49 17.28
N ILE A 272 -75.96 -25.47 16.57
CA ILE A 272 -76.57 -26.78 16.43
C ILE A 272 -76.60 -27.51 17.79
N GLU A 273 -75.52 -27.45 18.55
CA GLU A 273 -75.48 -28.03 19.90
C GLU A 273 -76.51 -27.38 20.83
N GLU A 274 -76.65 -26.05 20.81
CA GLU A 274 -77.67 -25.34 21.58
C GLU A 274 -79.10 -25.70 21.13
N LEU A 275 -79.33 -25.95 19.84
CA LEU A 275 -80.62 -26.43 19.34
C LEU A 275 -80.93 -27.87 19.77
N ILE A 276 -79.92 -28.74 19.85
CA ILE A 276 -80.06 -30.11 20.32
C ILE A 276 -80.37 -30.12 21.83
N GLU A 277 -79.63 -29.34 22.62
CA GLU A 277 -79.83 -29.24 24.07
C GLU A 277 -81.23 -28.70 24.41
N ASN A 278 -81.70 -27.67 23.68
CA ASN A 278 -83.08 -27.18 23.80
C ASN A 278 -84.15 -28.18 23.33
N HIS A 279 -83.81 -29.17 22.50
CA HIS A 279 -84.74 -30.20 22.05
C HIS A 279 -84.81 -31.37 23.05
N GLU A 280 -83.68 -31.77 23.64
CA GLU A 280 -83.61 -32.74 24.73
C GLU A 280 -84.34 -32.22 25.98
N ASP A 281 -84.19 -30.93 26.32
CA ASP A 281 -84.95 -30.28 27.40
C ASP A 281 -86.48 -30.24 27.16
N GLN A 282 -86.93 -30.33 25.90
CA GLN A 282 -88.35 -30.42 25.56
C GLN A 282 -88.88 -31.87 25.62
N GLU A 283 -88.05 -32.87 25.30
CA GLU A 283 -88.39 -34.28 25.43
C GLU A 283 -88.45 -34.73 26.91
N ASP A 284 -87.54 -34.24 27.76
CA ASP A 284 -87.55 -34.52 29.20
C ASP A 284 -88.78 -33.92 29.92
N GLN A 285 -89.30 -32.78 29.45
CA GLN A 285 -90.55 -32.19 29.96
C GLN A 285 -91.82 -32.90 29.46
N GLU A 286 -91.74 -33.65 28.36
CA GLU A 286 -92.85 -34.49 27.88
C GLU A 286 -92.85 -35.89 28.56
N GLU A 287 -91.69 -36.42 28.96
CA GLU A 287 -91.62 -37.67 29.74
C GLU A 287 -92.02 -37.52 31.22
N GLU A 288 -91.79 -36.37 31.86
CA GLU A 288 -92.29 -36.11 33.23
C GLU A 288 -93.83 -36.02 33.31
N HIS A 289 -94.53 -35.82 32.19
CA HIS A 289 -96.00 -35.73 32.17
C HIS A 289 -96.70 -37.11 32.05
N TYR A 290 -95.96 -38.22 32.02
CA TYR A 290 -96.53 -39.59 31.98
C TYR A 290 -96.31 -40.41 33.26
N LEU A 291 -95.74 -39.83 34.33
CA LEU A 291 -95.52 -40.48 35.63
C LEU A 291 -96.00 -39.62 36.82
N ASP A 292 -97.25 -39.11 36.79
CA ASP A 292 -98.19 -39.03 37.94
C ASP A 292 -99.59 -38.54 37.50
#